data_AF-A0A835AUE0-F1
#
_entry.id   AF-A0A835AUE0-F1
#
_cell.length_a   1.000
_cell.length_b   1.000
_cell.length_c   1.000
_cell.angle_alpha   90.00
_cell.angle_beta   90.00
_cell.angle_gamma   90.00
#
_symmetry.space_group_name_H-M   'P 1'
#
loop_
_entity.id
_entity.type
_entity.pdbx_description
1 polymer ?
#
loop_
_entity_poly.entity_id
_entity_poly.type
_entity_poly.pdbx_seq_one_letter_code
_entity_poly.pdbx_strand_id
1 'polypeptide(L)'
;MPSTQDTILTTWWLNESSTVPKDKRKGFNSVVILGAWLLWKQRNSCVFEGANPTVNGLVKMFEDELQLWGMAGARGLAALRQVGH
;
A
#
# COMPACT_ATOMS: atom_id res chain seq x y z
N MET A 1 10.39 8.39 -20.07
CA MET A 1 9.97 7.03 -20.47
C MET A 1 9.50 6.32 -19.21
N PRO A 2 8.38 5.57 -19.22
CA PRO A 2 7.98 4.81 -18.04
C PRO A 2 9.14 3.88 -17.69
N SER A 3 9.59 3.93 -16.45
CA SER A 3 10.71 3.11 -16.02
C SER A 3 10.29 1.63 -16.10
N THR A 4 11.24 0.73 -16.32
CA THR A 4 10.96 -0.72 -16.32
C THR A 4 10.23 -1.18 -15.04
N GLN A 5 10.37 -0.45 -13.93
CA GLN A 5 9.69 -0.69 -12.66
C GLN A 5 8.20 -0.30 -12.68
N ASP A 6 7.84 0.78 -13.38
CA ASP A 6 6.43 1.22 -13.51
C ASP A 6 5.61 0.17 -14.28
N THR A 7 6.23 -0.47 -15.26
CA THR A 7 5.62 -1.56 -16.03
C THR A 7 5.41 -2.81 -15.16
N ILE A 8 6.32 -3.09 -14.21
CA ILE A 8 6.22 -4.27 -13.33
C ILE A 8 5.05 -4.12 -12.36
N LEU A 9 4.92 -2.97 -11.68
CA LEU A 9 3.85 -2.78 -10.69
C LEU A 9 2.47 -2.82 -11.34
N THR A 10 2.30 -2.14 -12.48
CA THR A 10 1.01 -2.07 -13.18
C THR A 10 0.59 -3.40 -13.78
N THR A 11 1.51 -4.12 -14.43
CA THR A 11 1.21 -5.45 -14.98
C THR A 11 0.92 -6.48 -13.89
N TRP A 12 1.71 -6.48 -12.80
CA TRP A 12 1.45 -7.31 -11.64
C TRP A 12 0.09 -6.99 -10.99
N TRP A 13 -0.22 -5.71 -10.77
CA TRP A 13 -1.48 -5.30 -10.14
C TRP A 13 -2.69 -5.71 -10.99
N LEU A 14 -2.63 -5.53 -12.32
CA LEU A 14 -3.68 -5.99 -13.23
C LEU A 14 -3.88 -7.52 -13.15
N ASN A 15 -2.79 -8.28 -13.08
CA ASN A 15 -2.85 -9.73 -12.95
C ASN A 15 -3.46 -10.17 -11.60
N GLU A 16 -2.95 -9.67 -10.49
CA GLU A 16 -3.43 -10.06 -9.15
C GLU A 16 -4.85 -9.57 -8.86
N SER A 17 -5.22 -8.36 -9.31
CA SER A 17 -6.60 -7.88 -9.14
C SER A 17 -7.62 -8.76 -9.88
N SER A 18 -7.19 -9.48 -10.93
CA SER A 18 -8.03 -10.42 -11.68
C SER A 18 -8.26 -11.72 -10.92
N THR A 19 -7.31 -12.15 -10.08
CA THR A 19 -7.41 -13.37 -9.26
C THR A 19 -8.20 -13.15 -7.96
N VAL A 20 -8.29 -11.90 -7.49
CA VAL A 20 -9.06 -11.54 -6.28
C VAL A 20 -10.58 -11.67 -6.53
N PRO A 21 -11.36 -12.26 -5.60
CA PRO A 21 -12.82 -12.29 -5.68
C PRO A 21 -13.45 -10.89 -5.84
N LYS A 22 -14.50 -10.76 -6.65
CA LYS A 22 -15.10 -9.45 -7.02
C LYS A 22 -15.49 -8.60 -5.81
N ASP A 23 -15.98 -9.24 -4.75
CA ASP A 23 -16.36 -8.62 -3.47
C ASP A 23 -15.17 -8.05 -2.70
N LYS A 24 -13.95 -8.58 -2.90
CA LYS A 24 -12.71 -8.16 -2.22
C LYS A 24 -11.82 -7.25 -3.06
N ARG A 25 -12.02 -7.19 -4.38
CA ARG A 25 -11.21 -6.36 -5.30
C ARG A 25 -11.12 -4.90 -4.90
N LYS A 26 -12.22 -4.31 -4.41
CA LYS A 26 -12.24 -2.92 -3.96
C LYS A 26 -11.27 -2.69 -2.80
N GLY A 27 -11.30 -3.56 -1.79
CA GLY A 27 -10.38 -3.50 -0.65
C GLY A 27 -8.93 -3.74 -1.05
N PHE A 28 -8.69 -4.73 -1.90
CA PHE A 28 -7.36 -5.01 -2.45
C PHE A 28 -6.76 -3.81 -3.19
N ASN A 29 -7.53 -3.19 -4.11
CA ASN A 29 -7.07 -2.01 -4.84
C ASN A 29 -6.77 -0.84 -3.90
N SER A 30 -7.56 -0.62 -2.85
CA SER A 30 -7.28 0.40 -1.83
C SER A 30 -5.96 0.14 -1.11
N VAL A 31 -5.65 -1.11 -0.76
CA VAL A 31 -4.38 -1.48 -0.13
C VAL A 31 -3.19 -1.27 -1.07
N VAL A 32 -3.31 -1.66 -2.35
CA VAL A 32 -2.23 -1.44 -3.34
C VAL A 32 -1.96 0.04 -3.55
N ILE A 33 -3.00 0.86 -3.66
CA ILE A 33 -2.88 2.33 -3.76
C ILE A 33 -2.21 2.91 -2.52
N LEU A 34 -2.59 2.46 -1.32
CA LEU A 34 -1.96 2.87 -0.07
C LEU A 34 -0.47 2.53 -0.04
N GLY A 35 -0.10 1.30 -0.43
CA GLY A 35 1.31 0.90 -0.52
C GLY A 35 2.11 1.76 -1.50
N ALA A 36 1.56 2.04 -2.69
CA ALA A 36 2.19 2.91 -3.68
C ALA A 36 2.34 4.36 -3.19
N TRP A 37 1.32 4.90 -2.52
CA TRP A 37 1.35 6.23 -1.92
C TRP A 37 2.43 6.37 -0.84
N LEU A 38 2.55 5.37 0.04
CA LEU A 38 3.56 5.37 1.10
C LEU A 38 4.97 5.23 0.52
N LEU A 39 5.15 4.41 -0.52
CA LEU A 39 6.43 4.29 -1.21
C LEU A 39 6.83 5.62 -1.85
N TRP A 40 5.88 6.33 -2.47
CA TRP A 40 6.10 7.68 -2.98
C TRP A 40 6.46 8.65 -1.87
N LYS A 41 5.73 8.64 -0.74
CA LYS A 41 6.01 9.50 0.42
C LYS A 41 7.42 9.25 0.98
N GLN A 42 7.84 8.00 1.09
CA GLN A 42 9.18 7.65 1.56
C GLN A 42 10.29 8.02 0.57
N ARG A 43 10.04 7.86 -0.73
CA ARG A 43 10.95 8.35 -1.78
C ARG A 43 11.13 9.86 -1.70
N ASN A 44 10.05 10.60 -1.48
CA ASN A 44 10.13 12.04 -1.30
C ASN A 44 10.91 12.42 -0.03
N SER A 45 10.63 11.78 1.12
CA SER A 45 11.40 12.04 2.35
C SER A 45 12.90 11.74 2.18
N CYS A 46 13.26 10.68 1.45
CA CYS A 46 14.66 10.41 1.12
C CYS A 46 15.30 11.50 0.25
N VAL A 47 14.58 12.00 -0.75
CA VAL A 47 15.06 13.05 -1.67
C VAL A 47 15.14 14.42 -0.99
N PHE A 48 14.16 14.78 -0.17
CA PHE A 48 14.05 16.13 0.42
C PHE A 48 14.68 16.25 1.81
N GLU A 49 14.68 15.19 2.61
CA GLU A 49 15.12 15.20 4.02
C GLU A 49 16.37 14.35 4.25
N GLY A 50 16.90 13.69 3.22
CA GLY A 50 18.07 12.80 3.34
C GLY A 50 17.80 11.55 4.18
N ALA A 51 16.53 11.21 4.41
CA ALA A 51 16.14 10.05 5.19
C ALA A 51 16.57 8.73 4.49
N ASN A 52 16.98 7.74 5.27
CA ASN A 52 17.31 6.42 4.72
C ASN A 52 16.02 5.62 4.44
N PRO A 53 15.84 5.06 3.23
CA PRO A 53 14.72 4.18 2.95
C PRO A 53 14.84 2.91 3.79
N THR A 54 13.82 2.60 4.58
CA THR A 54 13.74 1.40 5.41
C THR A 54 12.38 0.74 5.24
N VAL A 55 12.40 -0.57 5.00
CA VAL A 55 11.16 -1.37 4.88
C VAL A 55 10.37 -1.31 6.19
N ASN A 56 11.03 -1.34 7.34
CA ASN A 56 10.38 -1.20 8.63
C ASN A 56 9.67 0.16 8.79
N GLY A 57 10.26 1.25 8.28
CA GLY A 57 9.62 2.56 8.27
C GLY A 57 8.37 2.59 7.39
N LEU A 58 8.42 1.92 6.23
CA LEU A 58 7.28 1.79 5.33
C LEU A 58 6.14 0.98 5.95
N VAL A 59 6.46 -0.16 6.58
CA VAL A 59 5.48 -1.01 7.28
C VAL A 59 4.83 -0.24 8.42
N LYS A 60 5.61 0.48 9.23
CA LYS A 60 5.07 1.31 10.31
C LYS A 60 4.13 2.40 9.79
N MET A 61 4.53 3.11 8.73
CA MET A 61 3.65 4.11 8.09
C MET A 61 2.35 3.49 7.56
N PHE A 62 2.42 2.25 7.08
CA PHE A 62 1.26 1.52 6.61
C PHE A 62 0.32 1.11 7.75
N GLU A 63 0.87 0.62 8.86
CA GLU A 63 0.09 0.30 10.07
C GLU A 63 -0.57 1.55 10.67
N ASP A 64 0.16 2.68 10.75
CA ASP A 64 -0.35 3.95 11.24
C ASP A 64 -1.52 4.47 10.37
N GLU A 65 -1.37 4.39 9.03
CA GLU A 65 -2.41 4.80 8.08
C GLU A 65 -3.63 3.87 8.16
N LEU A 66 -3.43 2.55 8.26
CA LEU A 66 -4.51 1.58 8.48
C LEU A 66 -5.26 1.85 9.79
N GLN A 67 -4.55 2.20 10.87
CA GLN A 67 -5.16 2.55 12.14
C GLN A 67 -6.00 3.81 12.02
N LEU A 68 -5.47 4.86 11.37
CA LEU A 68 -6.18 6.12 11.15
C LEU A 68 -7.47 5.90 10.35
N TRP A 69 -7.41 5.08 9.30
CA TRP A 69 -8.59 4.74 8.49
C TRP A 69 -9.59 3.89 9.26
N GLY A 70 -9.11 2.98 10.12
CA GLY A 70 -9.95 2.25 11.06
C GLY A 70 -10.71 3.18 12.01
N MET A 71 -10.02 4.19 12.58
CA MET A 71 -10.61 5.21 13.44
C MET A 71 -11.59 6.12 12.68
N ALA A 72 -11.36 6.37 11.39
CA ALA A 72 -12.27 7.10 10.50
C ALA A 72 -13.47 6.26 10.03
N GLY A 73 -13.62 5.01 10.49
CA GLY A 73 -14.78 4.17 10.21
C GLY A 73 -14.62 3.21 9.02
N ALA A 74 -13.42 3.11 8.43
CA ALA A 74 -13.11 2.13 7.39
C ALA A 74 -12.92 0.71 7.98
N ARG A 75 -13.99 0.15 8.53
CA ARG A 75 -14.02 -1.13 9.25
C ARG A 75 -13.49 -2.32 8.44
N GLY A 76 -13.61 -2.29 7.10
CA GLY A 76 -13.10 -3.34 6.21
C GLY A 76 -11.58 -3.40 6.08
N LEU A 77 -10.87 -2.29 6.32
CA LEU A 77 -9.40 -2.24 6.30
C LEU A 77 -8.80 -2.58 7.67
N ALA A 78 -9.47 -2.19 8.76
CA ALA A 78 -9.10 -2.59 10.12
C ALA A 78 -9.09 -4.12 10.31
N ALA A 79 -9.93 -4.84 9.57
CA ALA A 79 -10.00 -6.31 9.61
C ALA A 79 -8.77 -7.01 8.99
N LEU A 80 -8.00 -6.33 8.12
CA LEU A 80 -6.80 -6.92 7.51
C LEU A 80 -5.66 -7.16 8.53
N ARG A 81 -5.71 -6.48 9.68
CA ARG A 81 -4.78 -6.69 10.80
C ARG A 81 -4.93 -8.08 11.46
N GLN A 82 -6.07 -8.74 11.29
CA GLN A 82 -6.38 -10.01 11.96
C GLN A 82 -5.94 -11.25 11.16
N VAL A 83 -5.46 -11.09 9.91
CA VAL A 83 -5.06 -12.23 9.03
C VAL A 83 -3.54 -12.46 9.12
N GLY A 84 -3.05 -12.65 10.34
CA GLY A 84 -1.66 -12.96 10.63
C GLY A 84 -1.56 -13.82 11.89
N HIS A 85 -2.07 -15.05 11.81
CA HIS A 85 -1.82 -16.09 12.79
C HIS A 85 -1.68 -17.46 12.13
#